data_AF-I3UDZ8-F1
#
_entry.id   AF-I3UDZ8-F1
#
_cell.length_a   1.000
_cell.length_b   1.000
_cell.length_c   1.000
_cell.angle_alpha   90.00
_cell.angle_beta   90.00
_cell.angle_gamma   90.00
#
_symmetry.space_group_name_H-M   'P 1'
#
loop_
_entity.id
_entity.type
_entity.pdbx_description
1 polymer ?
#
loop_
_entity_poly.entity_id
_entity_poly.type
_entity_poly.pdbx_seq_one_letter_code
_entity_poly.pdbx_strand_id
1 'polypeptide(L)'
;MMTREADRTAGMSAPQLYQEARDNVRSNDYKTARTYLEAVEARYPYSSFAQQSLIDQAYVNWKDNEPEKAVAVIDRFLRLYPSHPGTDYMLYLKGLVTFTPPSSYLRSLTGQDPSERDPKGLRQSYDAFNELIQRYPESRYTRDARQRLTWLVSTIADNEVNVAKYYYTRHAYVAAINRSQSVLKDFTGVAAAEPALYIMMKSYQQLGMADQANDAKRILDQNYPNSKYYEQGLEDSGGWFSWLNPSRVFN
;
A
#
# COMPACT_ATOMS: atom_id res chain seq x y z
N MET A 1 -33.05 23.91 -26.96
CA MET A 1 -33.53 22.60 -26.45
C MET A 1 -32.35 21.65 -26.49
N MET A 2 -31.76 21.28 -25.36
CA MET A 2 -30.81 20.16 -25.32
C MET A 2 -31.63 18.87 -25.46
N THR A 3 -31.45 18.16 -26.57
CA THR A 3 -31.98 16.80 -26.74
C THR A 3 -31.44 15.94 -25.61
N ARG A 4 -32.31 15.40 -24.74
CA ARG A 4 -31.95 14.30 -23.85
C ARG A 4 -31.36 13.20 -24.75
N GLU A 5 -30.07 12.90 -24.60
CA GLU A 5 -29.50 11.69 -25.20
C GLU A 5 -30.42 10.54 -24.79
N ALA A 6 -30.93 9.80 -25.78
CA ALA A 6 -31.73 8.62 -25.51
C ALA A 6 -30.90 7.69 -24.61
N ASP A 7 -31.45 7.31 -23.45
CA ASP A 7 -30.80 6.39 -22.54
C ASP A 7 -30.55 5.07 -23.26
N ARG A 8 -29.31 4.85 -23.71
CA ARG A 8 -28.89 3.69 -24.48
C ARG A 8 -29.01 2.38 -23.69
N THR A 9 -29.18 2.47 -22.37
CA THR A 9 -29.35 1.32 -21.48
C THR A 9 -30.82 0.92 -21.33
N ALA A 10 -31.78 1.75 -21.76
CA ALA A 10 -33.21 1.55 -21.56
C ALA A 10 -33.71 0.20 -22.14
N GLY A 11 -34.44 -0.57 -21.33
CA GLY A 11 -35.04 -1.84 -21.74
C GLY A 11 -34.07 -3.02 -21.91
N MET A 12 -32.76 -2.83 -21.71
CA MET A 12 -31.77 -3.90 -21.80
C MET A 12 -31.83 -4.82 -20.57
N SER A 13 -31.69 -6.12 -20.80
CA SER A 13 -31.53 -7.14 -19.75
C SER A 13 -30.15 -7.07 -19.07
N ALA A 14 -30.01 -7.65 -17.87
CA ALA A 14 -28.72 -7.71 -17.17
C ALA A 14 -27.58 -8.33 -18.01
N PRO A 15 -27.76 -9.48 -18.71
CA PRO A 15 -26.73 -10.02 -19.58
C PRO A 15 -26.34 -9.08 -20.72
N GLN A 16 -27.30 -8.37 -21.32
CA GLN A 16 -27.03 -7.42 -22.41
C GLN A 16 -26.22 -6.23 -21.91
N LEU A 17 -26.62 -5.60 -20.81
CA LEU A 17 -25.86 -4.50 -20.20
C LEU A 17 -24.44 -4.93 -19.83
N TYR A 18 -24.30 -6.12 -19.24
CA TYR A 18 -23.00 -6.66 -18.87
C TYR A 18 -22.12 -6.96 -20.10
N GLN A 19 -22.71 -7.47 -21.18
CA GLN A 19 -21.99 -7.73 -22.42
C GLN A 19 -21.50 -6.42 -23.08
N GLU A 20 -22.37 -5.39 -23.15
CA GLU A 20 -21.96 -4.06 -23.62
C GLU A 20 -20.83 -3.48 -22.79
N ALA A 21 -20.90 -3.59 -21.46
CA ALA A 21 -19.81 -3.19 -20.59
C ALA A 21 -18.49 -3.87 -20.97
N ARG A 22 -18.50 -5.20 -21.15
CA ARG A 22 -17.30 -5.97 -21.51
C ARG A 22 -16.72 -5.59 -22.87
N ASP A 23 -17.56 -5.30 -23.86
CA ASP A 23 -17.09 -4.90 -25.19
C ASP A 23 -16.48 -3.49 -25.16
N ASN A 24 -17.01 -2.60 -24.33
CA ASN A 24 -16.40 -1.29 -24.07
C ASN A 24 -15.07 -1.43 -23.30
N VAL A 25 -14.96 -2.33 -22.31
CA VAL A 25 -13.67 -2.64 -21.66
C VAL A 25 -12.63 -3.13 -22.66
N ARG A 26 -13.00 -4.03 -23.57
CA ARG A 26 -12.11 -4.55 -24.63
C ARG A 26 -11.64 -3.45 -25.59
N SER A 27 -12.47 -2.43 -25.78
CA SER A 27 -12.20 -1.27 -26.63
C SER A 27 -11.47 -0.15 -25.89
N ASN A 28 -11.14 -0.34 -24.61
CA ASN A 28 -10.58 0.65 -23.69
C ASN A 28 -11.49 1.88 -23.46
N ASP A 29 -12.78 1.79 -23.77
CA ASP A 29 -13.76 2.81 -23.39
C ASP A 29 -14.28 2.53 -21.97
N TYR A 30 -13.41 2.80 -21.00
CA TYR A 30 -13.68 2.53 -19.58
C TYR A 30 -14.83 3.38 -19.02
N LYS A 31 -15.02 4.60 -19.54
CA LYS A 31 -16.09 5.49 -19.13
C LYS A 31 -17.46 4.96 -19.57
N THR A 32 -17.59 4.53 -20.81
CA THR A 32 -18.83 3.91 -21.29
C THR A 32 -19.08 2.56 -20.61
N ALA A 33 -18.03 1.75 -20.42
CA ALA A 33 -18.14 0.50 -19.68
C ALA A 33 -18.69 0.72 -18.26
N ARG A 34 -18.18 1.72 -17.54
CA ARG A 34 -18.68 2.10 -16.20
C ARG A 34 -20.18 2.39 -16.22
N THR A 35 -20.66 3.20 -17.17
CA THR A 35 -22.09 3.53 -17.32
C THR A 35 -22.96 2.28 -17.44
N TYR A 36 -22.55 1.30 -18.25
CA TYR A 36 -23.29 0.04 -18.40
C TYR A 36 -23.26 -0.81 -17.13
N LEU A 37 -22.11 -0.88 -16.44
CA LEU A 37 -21.99 -1.63 -15.19
C LEU A 37 -22.84 -1.00 -14.07
N GLU A 38 -22.88 0.33 -13.97
CA GLU A 38 -23.74 1.06 -13.03
C GLU A 38 -25.23 0.81 -13.33
N ALA A 39 -25.60 0.72 -14.61
CA ALA A 39 -26.95 0.36 -15.02
C ALA A 39 -27.33 -1.08 -14.62
N VAL A 40 -26.39 -2.04 -14.66
CA VAL A 40 -26.63 -3.41 -14.15
C VAL A 40 -26.98 -3.36 -12.66
N GLU A 41 -26.20 -2.63 -11.86
CA GLU A 41 -26.46 -2.52 -10.42
C GLU A 41 -27.77 -1.81 -10.10
N ALA A 42 -28.06 -0.71 -10.78
CA ALA A 42 -29.25 0.10 -10.50
C ALA A 42 -30.55 -0.65 -10.83
N ARG A 43 -30.54 -1.47 -11.89
CA ARG A 43 -31.74 -2.12 -12.42
C ARG A 43 -31.89 -3.57 -11.97
N TYR A 44 -30.77 -4.25 -11.71
CA TYR A 44 -30.73 -5.67 -11.40
C TYR A 44 -29.87 -5.97 -10.17
N PRO A 45 -30.10 -5.30 -9.01
CA PRO A 45 -29.20 -5.33 -7.85
C PRO A 45 -29.01 -6.71 -7.21
N TYR A 46 -29.94 -7.64 -7.42
CA TYR A 46 -29.89 -9.00 -6.87
C TYR A 46 -29.38 -10.05 -7.87
N SER A 47 -28.99 -9.63 -9.09
CA SER A 47 -28.45 -10.55 -10.09
C SER A 47 -26.99 -10.92 -9.79
N SER A 48 -26.55 -12.09 -10.25
CA SER A 48 -25.12 -12.45 -10.22
C SER A 48 -24.27 -11.45 -11.04
N PHE A 49 -24.86 -10.86 -12.08
CA PHE A 49 -24.24 -9.79 -12.85
C PHE A 49 -23.97 -8.54 -12.01
N ALA A 50 -24.81 -8.18 -11.04
CA ALA A 50 -24.54 -7.02 -10.18
C ALA A 50 -23.29 -7.22 -9.31
N GLN A 51 -23.04 -8.44 -8.81
CA GLN A 51 -21.83 -8.75 -8.05
C GLN A 51 -20.58 -8.67 -8.94
N GLN A 52 -20.64 -9.27 -10.13
CA GLN A 52 -19.55 -9.19 -11.10
C GLN A 52 -19.33 -7.75 -11.61
N SER A 53 -20.40 -6.96 -11.75
CA SER A 53 -20.32 -5.57 -12.18
C SER A 53 -19.55 -4.70 -11.21
N LEU A 54 -19.63 -4.94 -9.90
CA LEU A 54 -18.81 -4.24 -8.91
C LEU A 54 -17.31 -4.54 -9.07
N ILE A 55 -16.97 -5.81 -9.34
CA ILE A 55 -15.59 -6.23 -9.58
C ILE A 55 -15.05 -5.52 -10.82
N ASP A 56 -15.83 -5.53 -11.90
CA ASP A 56 -15.43 -4.91 -13.17
C ASP A 56 -15.41 -3.38 -13.05
N GLN A 57 -16.31 -2.78 -12.26
CA GLN A 57 -16.30 -1.34 -11.98
C GLN A 57 -15.01 -0.89 -11.30
N ALA A 58 -14.55 -1.66 -10.29
CA ALA A 58 -13.28 -1.37 -9.64
C ALA A 58 -12.13 -1.39 -10.64
N TYR A 59 -12.10 -2.39 -11.53
CA TYR A 59 -11.09 -2.49 -12.59
C TYR A 59 -11.15 -1.31 -13.57
N VAL A 60 -12.33 -0.99 -14.12
CA VAL A 60 -12.44 0.11 -15.09
C VAL A 60 -12.15 1.46 -14.45
N ASN A 61 -12.53 1.68 -13.18
CA ASN A 61 -12.15 2.89 -12.44
C ASN A 61 -10.63 3.02 -12.32
N TRP A 62 -9.95 1.94 -11.97
CA TRP A 62 -8.49 1.93 -11.90
C TRP A 62 -7.86 2.21 -13.27
N LYS A 63 -8.37 1.58 -14.33
CA LYS A 63 -7.87 1.75 -15.70
C LYS A 63 -8.17 3.12 -16.31
N ASP A 64 -9.22 3.79 -15.86
CA ASP A 64 -9.62 5.15 -16.23
C ASP A 64 -8.92 6.22 -15.39
N ASN A 65 -7.87 5.86 -14.64
CA ASN A 65 -7.11 6.76 -13.77
C ASN A 65 -7.97 7.44 -12.67
N GLU A 66 -8.94 6.72 -12.14
CA GLU A 66 -9.87 7.15 -11.10
C GLU A 66 -9.70 6.28 -9.84
N PRO A 67 -8.53 6.31 -9.17
CA PRO A 67 -8.19 5.39 -8.08
C PRO A 67 -9.11 5.52 -6.88
N GLU A 68 -9.56 6.74 -6.54
CA GLU A 68 -10.49 6.96 -5.42
C GLU A 68 -11.84 6.28 -5.67
N LYS A 69 -12.36 6.34 -6.90
CA LYS A 69 -13.59 5.63 -7.29
C LYS A 69 -13.39 4.12 -7.26
N ALA A 70 -12.23 3.63 -7.70
CA ALA A 70 -11.90 2.21 -7.62
C ALA A 70 -11.91 1.72 -6.17
N VAL A 71 -11.21 2.42 -5.27
CA VAL A 71 -11.19 2.10 -3.83
C VAL A 71 -12.59 2.11 -3.23
N ALA A 72 -13.41 3.12 -3.55
CA ALA A 72 -14.78 3.20 -3.03
C ALA A 72 -15.65 2.01 -3.45
N VAL A 73 -15.55 1.59 -4.72
CA VAL A 73 -16.26 0.40 -5.22
C VAL A 73 -15.73 -0.87 -4.55
N ILE A 74 -14.42 -0.98 -4.36
CA ILE A 74 -13.82 -2.14 -3.68
C ILE A 74 -14.29 -2.24 -2.24
N ASP A 75 -14.25 -1.15 -1.47
CA ASP A 75 -14.69 -1.13 -0.08
C ASP A 75 -16.19 -1.42 0.06
N ARG A 76 -16.99 -1.02 -0.93
CA ARG A 76 -18.41 -1.42 -1.01
C ARG A 76 -18.55 -2.91 -1.27
N PHE A 77 -17.82 -3.46 -2.23
CA PHE A 77 -17.86 -4.89 -2.54
C PHE A 77 -17.46 -5.75 -1.35
N LEU A 78 -16.32 -5.46 -0.71
CA LEU A 78 -15.79 -6.23 0.42
C LEU A 78 -16.75 -6.24 1.62
N ARG A 79 -17.48 -5.13 1.83
CA ARG A 79 -18.49 -5.00 2.87
C ARG A 79 -19.79 -5.74 2.56
N LEU A 80 -20.24 -5.72 1.30
CA LEU A 80 -21.48 -6.39 0.88
C LEU A 80 -21.30 -7.89 0.69
N TYR A 81 -20.13 -8.32 0.22
CA TYR A 81 -19.87 -9.70 -0.21
C TYR A 81 -18.53 -10.24 0.34
N PRO A 82 -18.32 -10.27 1.67
CA PRO A 82 -17.04 -10.63 2.29
C PRO A 82 -16.57 -12.06 2.01
N SER A 83 -17.48 -12.96 1.62
CA SER A 83 -17.23 -14.38 1.32
C SER A 83 -17.31 -14.71 -0.18
N HIS A 84 -17.37 -13.71 -1.07
CA HIS A 84 -17.45 -13.97 -2.51
C HIS A 84 -16.13 -14.56 -3.04
N PRO A 85 -16.15 -15.45 -4.03
CA PRO A 85 -14.93 -16.02 -4.62
C PRO A 85 -13.97 -14.98 -5.21
N GLY A 86 -14.45 -13.80 -5.57
CA GLY A 86 -13.66 -12.68 -6.09
C GLY A 86 -13.09 -11.73 -5.03
N THR A 87 -13.30 -11.99 -3.74
CA THR A 87 -12.79 -11.15 -2.65
C THR A 87 -11.26 -11.08 -2.64
N ASP A 88 -10.58 -12.16 -3.01
CA ASP A 88 -9.12 -12.22 -3.13
C ASP A 88 -8.62 -11.25 -4.23
N TYR A 89 -9.26 -11.23 -5.39
CA TYR A 89 -8.98 -10.28 -6.46
C TYR A 89 -9.24 -8.84 -6.02
N MET A 90 -10.31 -8.58 -5.29
CA MET A 90 -10.65 -7.23 -4.85
C MET A 90 -9.64 -6.69 -3.81
N LEU A 91 -9.18 -7.52 -2.88
CA LEU A 91 -8.08 -7.17 -1.98
C LEU A 91 -6.77 -6.92 -2.75
N TYR A 92 -6.45 -7.77 -3.72
CA TYR A 92 -5.29 -7.59 -4.59
C TYR A 92 -5.36 -6.27 -5.37
N LEU A 93 -6.51 -5.99 -6.00
CA LEU A 93 -6.74 -4.77 -6.76
C LEU A 93 -6.67 -3.53 -5.88
N LYS A 94 -7.23 -3.57 -4.65
CA LYS A 94 -7.08 -2.47 -3.68
C LYS A 94 -5.62 -2.19 -3.35
N GLY A 95 -4.85 -3.26 -3.14
CA GLY A 95 -3.40 -3.18 -2.96
C GLY A 95 -2.74 -2.47 -4.14
N LEU A 96 -3.05 -2.87 -5.38
CA LEU A 96 -2.48 -2.28 -6.60
C LEU A 96 -2.89 -0.81 -6.82
N VAL A 97 -4.16 -0.48 -6.63
CA VAL A 97 -4.69 0.88 -6.85
C VAL A 97 -4.03 1.89 -5.92
N THR A 98 -3.69 1.46 -4.71
CA THR A 98 -3.09 2.30 -3.66
C THR A 98 -1.58 2.17 -3.58
N PHE A 99 -0.98 1.33 -4.43
CA PHE A 99 0.45 1.09 -4.48
C PHE A 99 1.16 2.16 -5.31
N THR A 100 2.04 2.93 -4.66
CA THR A 100 2.94 3.86 -5.35
C THR A 100 4.32 3.21 -5.51
N PRO A 101 4.73 2.76 -6.72
CA PRO A 101 6.03 2.15 -6.95
C PRO A 101 7.20 3.13 -6.75
N PRO A 102 8.45 2.63 -6.65
CA PRO A 102 9.63 3.48 -6.58
C PRO A 102 9.71 4.46 -7.76
N SER A 103 10.16 5.68 -7.48
CA SER A 103 10.26 6.78 -8.44
C SER A 103 11.15 6.51 -9.65
N SER A 104 12.08 5.56 -9.58
CA SER A 104 12.90 5.15 -10.73
C SER A 104 12.08 4.47 -11.83
N TYR A 105 10.94 3.85 -11.50
CA TYR A 105 10.00 3.29 -12.48
C TYR A 105 8.98 4.34 -12.99
N LEU A 106 8.55 5.27 -12.12
CA LEU A 106 7.58 6.31 -12.49
C LEU A 106 8.18 7.41 -13.39
N ARG A 107 9.46 7.77 -13.21
CA ARG A 107 10.10 8.82 -14.03
C ARG A 107 10.21 8.44 -15.50
N SER A 108 10.29 7.13 -15.80
CA SER A 108 10.35 6.61 -17.18
C SER A 108 8.97 6.43 -17.82
N LEU A 109 7.88 6.36 -17.06
CA LEU A 109 6.55 6.01 -17.58
C LEU A 109 5.48 7.11 -17.40
N THR A 110 5.59 7.95 -16.37
CA THR A 110 4.50 8.86 -15.97
C THR A 110 4.95 10.30 -15.73
N GLY A 111 6.26 10.55 -15.60
CA GLY A 111 6.79 11.90 -15.35
C GLY A 111 6.42 12.48 -13.97
N GLN A 112 5.76 11.72 -13.10
CA GLN A 112 5.36 12.18 -11.76
C GLN A 112 6.53 12.22 -10.78
N ASP A 113 6.50 13.22 -9.90
CA ASP A 113 7.56 13.51 -8.95
C ASP A 113 7.50 12.54 -7.74
N PRO A 114 8.60 11.87 -7.35
CA PRO A 114 8.74 11.12 -6.09
C PRO A 114 8.25 11.78 -4.79
N SER A 115 7.89 13.06 -4.82
CA SER A 115 7.32 13.82 -3.69
C SER A 115 5.89 13.39 -3.33
N GLU A 116 5.18 12.64 -4.19
CA GLU A 116 3.83 12.10 -3.94
C GLU A 116 3.82 10.75 -3.20
N ARG A 117 4.81 10.48 -2.35
CA ARG A 117 4.74 9.34 -1.43
C ARG A 117 3.73 9.64 -0.32
N ASP A 118 2.43 9.53 -0.62
CA ASP A 118 1.41 9.60 0.43
C ASP A 118 1.58 8.39 1.35
N PRO A 119 2.01 8.58 2.62
CA PRO A 119 2.18 7.48 3.57
C PRO A 119 0.87 6.71 3.78
N LYS A 120 -0.27 7.38 3.59
CA LYS A 120 -1.59 6.76 3.67
C LYS A 120 -1.81 5.74 2.57
N GLY A 121 -1.41 6.03 1.33
CA GLY A 121 -1.50 5.10 0.20
C GLY A 121 -0.66 3.85 0.42
N LEU A 122 0.60 4.02 0.86
CA LEU A 122 1.48 2.89 1.20
C LEU A 122 0.89 2.01 2.30
N ARG A 123 0.34 2.61 3.36
CA ARG A 123 -0.29 1.85 4.44
C ARG A 123 -1.54 1.10 3.97
N GLN A 124 -2.39 1.75 3.18
CA GLN A 124 -3.59 1.13 2.62
C GLN A 124 -3.24 -0.05 1.71
N SER A 125 -2.18 0.09 0.91
CA SER A 125 -1.67 -0.98 0.06
C SER A 125 -1.13 -2.15 0.88
N TYR A 126 -0.35 -1.85 1.94
CA TYR A 126 0.14 -2.84 2.89
C TYR A 126 -1.01 -3.62 3.54
N ASP A 127 -2.01 -2.91 4.08
CA ASP A 127 -3.13 -3.53 4.78
C ASP A 127 -3.92 -4.46 3.84
N ALA A 128 -4.16 -4.03 2.59
CA ALA A 128 -4.88 -4.83 1.60
C ALA A 128 -4.12 -6.10 1.16
N PHE A 129 -2.82 -5.98 0.86
CA PHE A 129 -2.01 -7.14 0.50
C PHE A 129 -1.81 -8.10 1.68
N ASN A 130 -1.60 -7.57 2.88
CA ASN A 130 -1.47 -8.37 4.09
C ASN A 130 -2.76 -9.15 4.37
N GLU A 131 -3.93 -8.51 4.27
CA GLU A 131 -5.22 -9.17 4.42
C GLU A 131 -5.42 -10.28 3.36
N LEU A 132 -5.06 -10.03 2.10
CA LEU A 132 -5.09 -11.04 1.04
C LEU A 132 -4.24 -12.27 1.40
N ILE A 133 -2.98 -12.05 1.82
CA ILE A 133 -2.05 -13.13 2.13
C ILE A 133 -2.52 -13.95 3.33
N GLN A 134 -3.08 -13.30 4.35
CA GLN A 134 -3.56 -13.97 5.56
C GLN A 134 -4.85 -14.76 5.31
N ARG A 135 -5.80 -14.18 4.57
CA ARG A 135 -7.12 -14.79 4.34
C ARG A 135 -7.13 -15.78 3.17
N TYR A 136 -6.32 -15.55 2.14
CA TYR A 136 -6.32 -16.32 0.89
C TYR A 136 -4.90 -16.74 0.47
N PRO A 137 -4.18 -17.53 1.29
CA PRO A 137 -2.79 -17.90 1.03
C PRO A 137 -2.56 -18.65 -0.30
N GLU A 138 -3.60 -19.35 -0.79
CA GLU A 138 -3.58 -20.13 -2.04
C GLU A 138 -4.13 -19.37 -3.26
N SER A 139 -4.50 -18.09 -3.11
CA SER A 139 -4.94 -17.29 -4.26
C SER A 139 -3.82 -17.13 -5.29
N ARG A 140 -4.20 -17.12 -6.57
CA ARG A 140 -3.31 -16.82 -7.70
C ARG A 140 -2.59 -15.46 -7.56
N TYR A 141 -3.16 -14.54 -6.78
CA TYR A 141 -2.62 -13.19 -6.58
C TYR A 141 -1.61 -13.11 -5.42
N THR A 142 -1.63 -14.10 -4.51
CA THR A 142 -0.86 -14.05 -3.26
C THR A 142 0.65 -14.03 -3.49
N ARG A 143 1.15 -14.73 -4.52
CA ARG A 143 2.58 -14.73 -4.83
C ARG A 143 3.11 -13.33 -5.16
N ASP A 144 2.38 -12.60 -6.01
CA ASP A 144 2.74 -11.22 -6.38
C ASP A 144 2.55 -10.26 -5.20
N ALA A 145 1.44 -10.41 -4.47
CA ALA A 145 1.17 -9.62 -3.27
C ALA A 145 2.29 -9.74 -2.22
N ARG A 146 2.84 -10.95 -1.99
CA ARG A 146 3.98 -11.15 -1.06
C ARG A 146 5.21 -10.34 -1.47
N GLN A 147 5.53 -10.32 -2.76
CA GLN A 147 6.69 -9.57 -3.26
C GLN A 147 6.52 -8.07 -3.04
N ARG A 148 5.32 -7.53 -3.33
CA ARG A 148 4.98 -6.13 -3.08
C ARG A 148 4.96 -5.81 -1.59
N LEU A 149 4.44 -6.71 -0.77
CA LEU A 149 4.38 -6.54 0.68
C LEU A 149 5.79 -6.42 1.28
N THR A 150 6.74 -7.27 0.85
CA THR A 150 8.14 -7.16 1.29
C THR A 150 8.72 -5.77 1.02
N TRP A 151 8.46 -5.23 -0.18
CA TRP A 151 8.90 -3.89 -0.55
C TRP A 151 8.21 -2.79 0.28
N LEU A 152 6.89 -2.90 0.49
CA LEU A 152 6.12 -1.96 1.30
C LEU A 152 6.61 -1.93 2.74
N VAL A 153 6.81 -3.11 3.33
CA VAL A 153 7.32 -3.29 4.68
C VAL A 153 8.67 -2.61 4.86
N SER A 154 9.63 -2.84 3.94
CA SER A 154 10.92 -2.15 3.99
C SER A 154 10.73 -0.64 3.90
N THR A 155 9.94 -0.17 2.93
CA THR A 155 9.74 1.26 2.67
C THR A 155 9.11 2.00 3.85
N ILE A 156 8.09 1.40 4.48
CA ILE A 156 7.42 1.98 5.64
C ILE A 156 8.35 1.96 6.86
N ALA A 157 9.04 0.84 7.10
CA ALA A 157 9.98 0.72 8.21
C ALA A 157 11.14 1.72 8.10
N ASP A 158 11.70 1.89 6.90
CA ASP A 158 12.76 2.88 6.64
C ASP A 158 12.26 4.31 6.88
N ASN A 159 11.02 4.63 6.49
CA ASN A 159 10.42 5.93 6.78
C ASN A 159 10.34 6.19 8.30
N GLU A 160 9.81 5.23 9.06
CA GLU A 160 9.68 5.33 10.52
C GLU A 160 11.04 5.51 11.21
N VAL A 161 12.08 4.78 10.77
CA VAL A 161 13.45 4.97 11.28
C VAL A 161 13.98 6.37 10.97
N ASN A 162 13.72 6.89 9.77
CA ASN A 162 14.15 8.25 9.43
C ASN A 162 13.47 9.31 10.28
N VAL A 163 12.17 9.14 10.57
CA VAL A 163 11.44 10.00 11.50
C VAL A 163 11.99 9.85 12.93
N ALA A 164 12.32 8.63 13.37
CA ALA A 164 12.96 8.39 14.66
C ALA A 164 14.30 9.12 14.77
N LYS A 165 15.14 9.03 13.73
CA LYS A 165 16.42 9.74 13.63
C LYS A 165 16.23 11.25 13.67
N TYR A 166 15.24 11.79 12.94
CA TYR A 166 14.90 13.21 12.95
C TYR A 166 14.53 13.71 14.35
N TYR A 167 13.76 12.94 15.11
CA TYR A 167 13.41 13.29 16.49
C TYR A 167 14.60 13.19 17.43
N TYR A 168 15.42 12.14 17.28
CA TYR A 168 16.63 11.97 18.09
C TYR A 168 17.60 13.15 17.94
N THR A 169 17.85 13.60 16.71
CA THR A 169 18.76 14.74 16.44
C THR A 169 18.23 16.07 16.98
N ARG A 170 16.94 16.15 17.31
CA ARG A 170 16.29 17.32 17.94
C ARG A 170 16.08 17.14 19.44
N HIS A 171 16.71 16.15 20.05
CA HIS A 171 16.57 15.83 21.48
C HIS A 171 15.13 15.45 21.90
N ALA A 172 14.27 15.10 20.93
CA ALA A 172 12.92 14.62 21.19
C ALA A 172 12.91 13.09 21.41
N TYR A 173 13.60 12.65 22.47
CA TYR A 173 13.93 11.23 22.69
C TYR A 173 12.70 10.32 22.86
N VAL A 174 11.64 10.79 23.52
CA VAL A 174 10.39 10.02 23.67
C VAL A 174 9.75 9.77 22.30
N ALA A 175 9.75 10.78 21.41
CA ALA A 175 9.21 10.62 20.07
C ALA A 175 10.08 9.68 19.21
N ALA A 176 11.41 9.75 19.36
CA ALA A 176 12.33 8.82 18.70
C ALA A 176 12.09 7.38 19.15
N ILE A 177 11.92 7.14 20.45
CA ILE A 177 11.59 5.81 21.02
C ILE A 177 10.28 5.30 20.44
N ASN A 178 9.22 6.10 20.45
CA ASN A 178 7.91 5.68 19.93
C ASN A 178 8.00 5.25 18.46
N ARG A 179 8.76 5.98 17.64
CA ARG A 179 8.97 5.66 16.22
C ARG A 179 9.78 4.38 16.04
N SER A 180 10.88 4.22 16.78
CA SER A 180 11.65 2.97 16.78
C SER A 180 10.82 1.77 17.24
N GLN A 181 9.97 1.93 18.27
CA GLN A 181 9.09 0.86 18.74
C GLN A 181 8.06 0.45 17.69
N SER A 182 7.48 1.39 16.95
CA SER A 182 6.60 1.07 15.83
C SER A 182 7.31 0.19 14.80
N VAL A 183 8.58 0.48 14.48
CA VAL A 183 9.36 -0.36 13.54
C VAL A 183 9.47 -1.79 14.04
N LEU A 184 9.88 -1.96 15.30
CA LEU A 184 10.16 -3.26 15.90
C LEU A 184 8.89 -4.09 16.18
N LYS A 185 7.77 -3.42 16.40
CA LYS A 185 6.48 -4.06 16.66
C LYS A 185 5.77 -4.46 15.37
N ASP A 186 5.75 -3.58 14.38
CA ASP A 186 4.92 -3.73 13.20
C ASP A 186 5.64 -4.46 12.06
N PHE A 187 6.98 -4.47 12.06
CA PHE A 187 7.78 -5.06 10.99
C PHE A 187 8.82 -6.04 11.53
N THR A 188 8.77 -7.29 11.05
CA THR A 188 9.73 -8.34 11.42
C THR A 188 10.71 -8.61 10.28
N GLY A 189 11.99 -8.82 10.60
CA GLY A 189 13.02 -9.20 9.63
C GLY A 189 13.43 -8.09 8.66
N VAL A 190 13.14 -6.83 8.98
CA VAL A 190 13.53 -5.66 8.18
C VAL A 190 14.91 -5.16 8.56
N ALA A 191 15.69 -4.70 7.57
CA ALA A 191 16.99 -4.06 7.81
C ALA A 191 16.86 -2.82 8.71
N ALA A 192 15.73 -2.11 8.63
CA ALA A 192 15.38 -0.98 9.49
C ALA A 192 15.36 -1.30 11.00
N ALA A 193 15.27 -2.56 11.42
CA ALA A 193 15.26 -2.93 12.83
C ALA A 193 16.58 -2.61 13.54
N GLU A 194 17.72 -2.76 12.85
CA GLU A 194 19.05 -2.45 13.40
C GLU A 194 19.19 -0.97 13.81
N PRO A 195 19.00 0.02 12.90
CA PRO A 195 19.03 1.42 13.28
C PRO A 195 17.91 1.80 14.27
N ALA A 196 16.73 1.18 14.19
CA ALA A 196 15.65 1.44 15.15
C ALA A 196 16.07 1.10 16.58
N LEU A 197 16.65 -0.09 16.79
CA LEU A 197 17.19 -0.54 18.08
C LEU A 197 18.30 0.38 18.59
N TYR A 198 19.21 0.78 17.70
CA TYR A 198 20.28 1.71 18.06
C TYR A 198 19.74 3.08 18.51
N ILE A 199 18.81 3.67 17.74
CA ILE A 199 18.16 4.95 18.11
C ILE A 199 17.42 4.82 19.44
N MET A 200 16.71 3.71 19.65
CA MET A 200 15.97 3.44 20.89
C MET A 200 16.91 3.33 22.09
N MET A 201 18.00 2.56 21.97
CA MET A 201 19.05 2.45 22.99
C MET A 201 19.63 3.82 23.33
N LYS A 202 20.08 4.60 22.33
CA LYS A 202 20.66 5.94 22.56
C LYS A 202 19.64 6.89 23.19
N SER A 203 18.38 6.83 22.79
CA SER A 203 17.33 7.67 23.35
C SER A 203 17.06 7.37 24.82
N TYR A 204 17.01 6.09 25.21
CA TYR A 204 16.88 5.72 26.62
C TYR A 204 18.09 6.17 27.45
N GLN A 205 19.31 6.09 26.92
CA GLN A 205 20.51 6.62 27.58
C GLN A 205 20.39 8.12 27.84
N GLN A 206 19.94 8.90 26.86
CA GLN A 206 19.77 10.36 27.01
C GLN A 206 18.68 10.72 28.03
N LEU A 207 17.71 9.84 28.27
CA LEU A 207 16.67 10.00 29.29
C LEU A 207 17.07 9.44 30.67
N GLY A 208 18.27 8.86 30.82
CA GLY A 208 18.71 8.24 32.08
C GLY A 208 18.02 6.91 32.41
N MET A 209 17.37 6.28 31.42
CA MET A 209 16.62 5.03 31.56
C MET A 209 17.52 3.82 31.31
N ALA A 210 18.40 3.52 32.28
CA ALA A 210 19.48 2.55 32.11
C ALA A 210 19.00 1.12 31.81
N ASP A 211 17.95 0.64 32.50
CA ASP A 211 17.44 -0.72 32.31
C ASP A 211 16.93 -0.93 30.87
N GLN A 212 16.11 0.01 30.38
CA GLN A 212 15.56 -0.02 29.04
C GLN A 212 16.65 0.14 27.96
N ALA A 213 17.67 0.97 28.23
CA ALA A 213 18.82 1.09 27.35
C ALA A 213 19.60 -0.23 27.25
N ASN A 214 19.82 -0.92 28.38
CA ASN A 214 20.50 -2.20 28.42
C ASN A 214 19.70 -3.31 27.73
N ASP A 215 18.37 -3.29 27.86
CA ASP A 215 17.48 -4.20 27.15
C ASP A 215 17.55 -4.01 25.64
N ALA A 216 17.44 -2.76 25.17
CA ALA A 216 17.57 -2.44 23.75
C ALA A 216 18.95 -2.84 23.21
N LYS A 217 20.02 -2.57 23.98
CA LYS A 217 21.39 -2.96 23.63
C LYS A 217 21.52 -4.49 23.51
N ARG A 218 21.00 -5.23 24.48
CA ARG A 218 21.05 -6.71 24.48
C ARG A 218 20.39 -7.29 23.23
N ILE A 219 19.23 -6.75 22.84
CA ILE A 219 18.54 -7.19 21.61
C ILE A 219 19.36 -6.81 20.36
N LEU A 220 19.94 -5.61 20.34
CA LEU A 220 20.82 -5.16 19.26
C LEU A 220 22.04 -6.08 19.12
N ASP A 221 22.74 -6.38 20.20
CA ASP A 221 23.92 -7.25 20.19
C ASP A 221 23.61 -8.68 19.77
N GLN A 222 22.45 -9.21 20.20
CA GLN A 222 22.03 -10.58 19.87
C GLN A 222 21.71 -10.75 18.38
N ASN A 223 21.06 -9.76 17.76
CA ASN A 223 20.62 -9.85 16.37
C ASN A 223 21.63 -9.23 15.40
N TYR A 224 22.44 -8.25 15.85
CA TYR A 224 23.37 -7.46 15.06
C TYR A 224 24.70 -7.24 15.81
N PRO A 225 25.46 -8.31 16.09
CA PRO A 225 26.68 -8.24 16.92
C PRO A 225 27.76 -7.30 16.36
N ASN A 226 27.77 -7.10 15.04
CA ASN A 226 28.69 -6.21 14.33
C ASN A 226 27.98 -4.94 13.82
N SER A 227 27.00 -4.44 14.58
CA SER A 227 26.23 -3.26 14.17
C SER A 227 27.15 -2.07 13.91
N LYS A 228 27.14 -1.57 12.67
CA LYS A 228 27.98 -0.45 12.22
C LYS A 228 27.72 0.85 12.99
N TYR A 229 26.53 0.96 13.58
CA TYR A 229 26.11 2.14 14.34
C TYR A 229 26.90 2.33 15.64
N TYR A 230 27.57 1.30 16.17
CA TYR A 230 28.45 1.45 17.32
C TYR A 230 29.68 2.31 17.02
N GLU A 231 30.25 2.17 15.82
CA GLU A 231 31.43 2.91 15.39
C GLU A 231 31.07 4.21 14.69
N GLN A 232 30.06 4.18 13.82
CA GLN A 232 29.68 5.31 12.96
C GLN A 232 28.70 6.28 13.65
N GLY A 233 28.01 5.83 14.70
CA GLY A 233 26.89 6.59 15.27
C GLY A 233 25.72 6.68 14.29
N LEU A 234 24.87 7.71 14.46
CA LEU A 234 23.77 8.00 13.53
C LEU A 234 24.19 8.88 12.35
N GLU A 235 25.46 9.30 12.30
CA GLU A 235 25.97 10.14 11.22
C GLU A 235 26.53 9.25 10.11
N ASP A 236 25.97 9.40 8.91
CA ASP A 236 26.59 8.86 7.71
C ASP A 236 26.42 9.87 6.57
N SER A 237 27.52 10.60 6.32
CA SER A 237 28.15 11.00 5.04
C SER A 237 27.30 11.29 3.78
N GLY A 238 26.03 11.65 3.91
CA GLY A 238 25.23 12.13 2.79
C GLY A 238 23.88 12.55 3.29
N GLY A 239 23.61 13.86 3.24
CA GLY A 239 22.35 14.46 3.66
C GLY A 239 21.13 13.72 3.12
N TRP A 240 19.98 14.00 3.73
CA TRP A 240 18.63 13.43 3.53
C TRP A 240 18.20 12.90 2.14
N PHE A 241 18.93 13.19 1.07
CA PHE A 241 18.79 12.61 -0.27
C PHE A 241 19.52 11.28 -0.50
N SER A 242 20.59 10.94 0.25
CA SER A 242 21.44 9.79 -0.09
C SER A 242 20.75 8.43 0.13
N TRP A 243 19.82 8.36 1.09
CA TRP A 243 19.02 7.16 1.41
C TRP A 243 17.84 6.93 0.46
N LEU A 244 17.49 7.90 -0.41
CA LEU A 244 16.49 7.74 -1.46
C LEU A 244 17.03 7.00 -2.69
N ASN A 245 18.32 6.64 -2.70
CA ASN A 245 18.97 5.98 -3.82
C ASN A 245 18.78 4.45 -3.77
N PRO A 246 18.01 3.84 -4.71
CA PRO A 246 17.71 2.40 -4.70
C PRO A 246 18.92 1.49 -4.93
N SER A 247 20.07 2.04 -5.35
CA SER A 247 21.28 1.26 -5.66
C SER A 247 21.91 0.55 -4.46
N ARG A 248 21.50 0.87 -3.23
CA ARG A 248 21.99 0.21 -2.00
C ARG A 248 21.23 -1.07 -1.63
N VAL A 249 20.08 -1.36 -2.26
CA VAL A 249 19.29 -2.58 -2.00
C VAL A 249 19.78 -3.77 -2.85
N PHE A 250 20.69 -3.54 -3.80
CA PHE A 250 21.18 -4.55 -4.74
C PHE A 250 22.69 -4.80 -4.67
N ASN A 251 23.37 -4.41 -3.59
CA ASN A 251 24.74 -4.80 -3.28
C ASN A 251 24.79 -5.59 -1.97
#